data_AF-A0A3R8AFV7-F1
#
_entry.id   AF-A0A3R8AFV7-F1
#
_cell.length_a   1.000
_cell.length_b   1.000
_cell.length_c   1.000
_cell.angle_alpha   90.00
_cell.angle_beta   90.00
_cell.angle_gamma   90.00
#
_symmetry.space_group_name_H-M   'P 1'
#
loop_
_entity.id
_entity.type
_entity.pdbx_description
1 polymer ?
#
loop_
_entity_poly.entity_id
_entity_poly.type
_entity_poly.pdbx_seq_one_letter_code
_entity_poly.pdbx_strand_id
1 'polypeptide(L)'
;MDNERKAMQKRLTQMQFEQYLAAAAAPSRAAAGGEGSRFSSGEAADSASKSQPPGGAEGTPGDAGSVEALDTELARVRQQIKLAAKKSICCRVKLKKHLEHKPPSPTEGLFVREQLAGRAWEARRLQLEQNAEQGRETADQLRKQLQ
;
A
#
# COMPACT_ATOMS: atom_id res chain seq x y z
N MET A 1 6.81 17.33 3.31
CA MET A 1 6.21 18.58 2.79
C MET A 1 5.49 18.43 1.44
N ASP A 2 5.99 17.64 0.47
CA ASP A 2 5.40 17.60 -0.88
C ASP A 2 4.03 16.92 -1.00
N ASN A 3 3.74 15.88 -0.20
CA ASN A 3 2.46 15.20 -0.25
C ASN A 3 1.32 16.06 0.30
N GLU A 4 1.60 16.83 1.35
CA GLU A 4 0.66 17.76 1.97
C GLU A 4 0.38 18.97 1.08
N ARG A 5 1.42 19.51 0.44
CA ARG A 5 1.27 20.57 -0.59
C ARG A 5 0.35 20.12 -1.72
N LYS A 6 0.53 18.91 -2.24
CA LYS A 6 -0.31 18.34 -3.31
C LYS A 6 -1.75 18.07 -2.85
N ALA A 7 -1.95 17.75 -1.58
CA ALA A 7 -3.29 17.57 -1.01
C ALA A 7 -4.03 18.91 -0.90
N MET A 8 -3.34 19.97 -0.45
CA MET A 8 -3.92 21.30 -0.30
C MET A 8 -4.24 21.95 -1.64
N GLN A 9 -3.43 21.72 -2.68
CA GLN A 9 -3.68 22.22 -4.04
C GLN A 9 -5.03 21.74 -4.62
N LYS A 10 -5.50 20.55 -4.23
CA LYS A 10 -6.79 20.01 -4.70
C LYS A 10 -7.99 20.47 -3.90
N ARG A 11 -7.76 21.05 -2.71
CA ARG A 11 -8.82 21.39 -1.74
C ARG A 11 -9.04 22.89 -1.60
N LEU A 12 -8.01 23.69 -1.84
CA LEU A 12 -8.05 25.14 -1.70
C LEU A 12 -8.31 25.82 -3.05
N THR A 13 -8.99 26.95 -3.01
CA THR A 13 -9.04 27.84 -4.18
C THR A 13 -7.65 28.42 -4.45
N GLN A 14 -7.39 28.84 -5.69
CA GLN A 14 -6.07 29.33 -6.13
C GLN A 14 -5.51 30.41 -5.18
N MET A 15 -6.34 31.38 -4.80
CA MET A 15 -5.97 32.48 -3.89
C MET A 15 -5.63 31.99 -2.47
N GLN A 16 -6.36 31.00 -1.96
CA GLN A 16 -6.08 30.41 -0.63
C GLN A 16 -4.82 29.53 -0.65
N PHE A 17 -4.56 28.86 -1.77
CA PHE A 17 -3.37 28.04 -1.93
C PHE A 17 -2.09 28.90 -1.97
N GLU A 18 -2.15 30.06 -2.61
CA GLU A 18 -1.05 31.04 -2.61
C GLU A 18 -0.77 31.61 -1.21
N GLN A 19 -1.81 31.91 -0.42
CA GLN A 19 -1.66 32.32 0.99
C GLN A 19 -1.03 31.21 1.85
N TYR A 20 -1.44 29.96 1.64
CA TYR A 20 -0.86 28.80 2.32
C TYR A 20 0.64 28.63 2.01
N LEU A 21 1.05 28.80 0.75
CA LEU A 21 2.46 28.74 0.38
C LEU A 21 3.29 29.89 0.98
N ALA A 22 2.72 31.10 1.04
CA ALA A 22 3.37 32.26 1.65
C ALA A 22 3.58 32.06 3.17
N ALA A 23 2.58 31.50 3.87
CA ALA A 23 2.68 31.19 5.30
C ALA A 23 3.69 30.06 5.57
N ALA A 24 3.74 29.03 4.72
CA ALA A 24 4.68 27.91 4.86
C ALA A 24 6.13 28.29 4.54
N ALA A 25 6.36 29.36 3.78
CA ALA A 25 7.67 29.90 3.46
C ALA A 25 8.18 30.93 4.50
N ALA A 26 7.34 31.36 5.44
CA ALA A 26 7.74 32.28 6.49
C ALA A 26 8.65 31.55 7.51
N PRO A 27 9.86 32.04 7.78
CA PRO A 27 10.76 31.43 8.75
C PRO A 27 10.15 31.52 10.16
N SER A 28 10.04 30.39 10.85
CA SER A 28 9.52 30.31 12.22
C SER A 28 10.38 31.12 13.17
N ARG A 29 9.91 32.31 13.58
CA ARG A 29 10.48 33.08 14.68
C ARG A 29 10.00 32.48 16.01
N ALA A 30 10.53 31.33 16.39
CA ALA A 30 10.32 30.75 17.73
C ALA A 30 11.44 29.76 18.07
N ALA A 31 12.63 30.29 18.34
CA ALA A 31 13.65 29.63 19.14
C ALA A 31 14.10 30.62 20.21
N ALA A 32 13.43 30.63 21.36
CA ALA A 32 13.95 31.17 22.62
C ALA A 32 12.98 30.88 23.77
N GLY A 33 13.43 30.12 24.77
CA GLY A 33 12.89 30.17 26.13
C GLY A 33 12.24 28.87 26.60
N GLY A 34 12.95 28.13 27.46
CA GLY A 34 12.36 27.03 28.23
C GLY A 34 13.37 26.07 28.85
N GLU A 35 14.26 26.59 29.71
CA GLU A 35 15.06 25.78 30.64
C GLU A 35 14.18 25.05 31.68
N GLY A 36 14.67 23.91 32.17
CA GLY A 36 14.15 23.21 33.36
C GLY A 36 14.32 21.69 33.25
N SER A 37 15.51 21.11 33.50
CA SER A 37 16.05 20.74 34.82
C SER A 37 15.84 19.25 35.18
N ARG A 38 16.92 18.48 34.92
CA ARG A 38 17.63 17.50 35.77
C ARG A 38 16.95 16.24 36.37
N PHE A 39 17.74 15.16 36.21
CA PHE A 39 17.75 13.81 36.84
C PHE A 39 16.66 12.84 36.36
N SER A 40 16.90 11.54 36.13
CA SER A 40 17.91 10.65 36.70
C SER A 40 18.21 9.44 35.79
N SER A 41 19.38 8.87 36.07
CA SER A 41 20.05 7.63 35.67
C SER A 41 19.19 6.38 35.39
N GLY A 42 19.71 5.51 34.52
CA GLY A 42 19.23 4.12 34.36
C GLY A 42 19.86 3.40 33.17
N GLU A 43 21.14 3.05 33.28
CA GLU A 43 21.82 2.12 32.38
C GLU A 43 21.41 0.67 32.73
N ALA A 44 21.12 -0.14 31.70
CA ALA A 44 21.31 -1.61 31.57
C ALA A 44 20.10 -2.41 31.04
N ALA A 45 20.47 -3.45 30.29
CA ALA A 45 19.72 -4.64 29.85
C ALA A 45 18.90 -4.54 28.54
N ASP A 46 19.60 -4.88 27.46
CA ASP A 46 19.31 -5.99 26.54
C ASP A 46 17.92 -6.66 26.69
N SER A 47 17.10 -6.58 25.63
CA SER A 47 16.15 -7.63 25.26
C SER A 47 15.55 -7.33 23.89
N ALA A 48 15.79 -8.25 22.96
CA ALA A 48 15.12 -8.33 21.68
C ALA A 48 13.58 -8.20 21.84
N SER A 49 13.00 -7.15 21.26
CA SER A 49 11.54 -7.03 21.14
C SER A 49 11.15 -6.98 19.67
N LYS A 50 10.63 -8.12 19.21
CA LYS A 50 9.88 -8.29 17.97
C LYS A 50 8.75 -7.26 17.95
N SER A 51 8.86 -6.25 17.10
CA SER A 51 7.74 -5.37 16.77
C SER A 51 6.75 -6.15 15.90
N GLN A 52 5.83 -6.81 16.58
CA GLN A 52 4.60 -7.34 16.03
C GLN A 52 3.75 -6.16 15.50
N PRO A 53 3.23 -6.19 14.27
CA PRO A 53 2.28 -5.17 13.82
C PRO A 53 0.94 -5.34 14.55
N PRO A 54 0.17 -4.24 14.68
CA PRO A 54 -0.92 -4.11 15.66
C PRO A 54 -2.11 -5.00 15.29
N GLY A 55 -2.72 -5.55 16.34
CA GLY A 55 -3.85 -6.46 16.28
C GLY A 55 -5.01 -5.94 15.45
N GLY A 56 -5.52 -6.83 14.59
CA GLY A 56 -6.84 -6.74 14.00
C GLY A 56 -7.52 -8.08 14.24
N ALA A 57 -8.48 -8.08 15.17
CA ALA A 57 -9.43 -9.14 15.47
C ALA A 57 -8.83 -10.53 15.77
N GLU A 58 -8.65 -10.78 17.06
CA GLU A 58 -8.87 -12.10 17.65
C GLU A 58 -10.30 -12.55 17.32
N GLY A 59 -10.48 -13.12 16.13
CA GLY A 59 -11.56 -14.06 15.91
C GLY A 59 -11.16 -15.29 16.69
N THR A 60 -11.91 -15.62 17.73
CA THR A 60 -11.93 -16.96 18.31
C THR A 60 -11.79 -17.97 17.18
N PRO A 61 -10.87 -18.96 17.24
CA PRO A 61 -10.91 -20.08 16.31
C PRO A 61 -12.17 -20.89 16.64
N GLY A 62 -13.31 -20.34 16.27
CA GLY A 62 -14.60 -20.99 16.29
C GLY A 62 -14.57 -22.00 15.17
N ASP A 63 -14.38 -23.24 15.57
CA ASP A 63 -14.64 -24.45 14.80
C ASP A 63 -14.44 -24.30 13.28
N ALA A 64 -13.19 -24.45 12.84
CA ALA A 64 -12.86 -24.59 11.42
C ALA A 64 -13.53 -25.82 10.75
N GLY A 65 -14.33 -26.60 11.50
CA GLY A 65 -15.14 -27.72 11.02
C GLY A 65 -16.60 -27.38 10.74
N SER A 66 -17.11 -26.19 11.07
CA SER A 66 -18.51 -25.85 10.77
C SER A 66 -18.70 -25.46 9.30
N VAL A 67 -19.72 -26.04 8.65
CA VAL A 67 -20.09 -25.79 7.25
C VAL A 67 -20.25 -24.29 6.96
N GLU A 68 -20.84 -23.53 7.88
CA GLU A 68 -21.03 -22.08 7.74
C GLU A 68 -19.70 -21.30 7.71
N ALA A 69 -18.69 -21.77 8.46
CA ALA A 69 -17.37 -21.17 8.47
C ALA A 69 -16.64 -21.43 7.13
N LEU A 70 -16.75 -22.66 6.61
CA LEU A 70 -16.19 -23.03 5.31
C LEU A 70 -16.84 -22.25 4.15
N ASP A 71 -18.15 -22.04 4.18
CA ASP A 71 -18.86 -21.25 3.17
C ASP A 71 -18.47 -19.76 3.21
N THR A 72 -18.35 -19.20 4.41
CA THR A 72 -17.89 -17.81 4.59
C THR A 72 -16.47 -17.62 4.05
N GLU A 73 -15.59 -18.57 4.33
CA GLU A 73 -14.21 -18.57 3.87
C GLU A 73 -14.13 -18.75 2.34
N LEU A 74 -14.95 -19.63 1.77
CA LEU A 74 -15.06 -19.80 0.33
C LEU A 74 -15.52 -18.52 -0.38
N ALA A 75 -16.49 -17.80 0.20
CA ALA A 75 -16.94 -16.51 -0.32
C ALA A 75 -15.82 -15.46 -0.28
N ARG A 76 -15.06 -15.39 0.82
CA ARG A 76 -13.90 -14.50 0.99
C ARG A 76 -12.84 -14.77 -0.08
N VAL A 77 -12.46 -16.02 -0.28
CA VAL A 77 -11.47 -16.43 -1.29
C VAL A 77 -11.94 -16.08 -2.71
N ARG A 78 -13.21 -16.34 -3.04
CA ARG A 78 -13.80 -15.94 -4.35
C ARG A 78 -13.71 -14.44 -4.59
N GLN A 79 -13.98 -13.63 -3.56
CA GLN A 79 -13.86 -12.18 -3.65
C GLN A 79 -12.41 -11.74 -3.91
N GLN A 80 -11.44 -12.37 -3.26
CA GLN A 80 -10.01 -12.09 -3.48
C GLN A 80 -9.58 -12.42 -4.91
N ILE A 81 -9.98 -13.59 -5.44
CA ILE A 81 -9.71 -13.98 -6.83
C ILE A 81 -10.28 -12.92 -7.80
N LYS A 82 -11.55 -12.51 -7.60
CA LYS A 82 -12.20 -11.50 -8.44
C LYS A 82 -11.47 -10.15 -8.39
N LEU A 83 -11.00 -9.74 -7.21
CA LEU A 83 -10.24 -8.50 -7.04
C LEU A 83 -8.87 -8.59 -7.71
N ALA A 84 -8.17 -9.72 -7.56
CA ALA A 84 -6.86 -9.95 -8.19
C ALA A 84 -6.97 -9.90 -9.72
N ALA A 85 -7.98 -10.57 -10.29
CA ALA A 85 -8.26 -10.55 -11.73
C ALA A 85 -8.53 -9.12 -12.24
N LYS A 86 -9.40 -8.35 -11.56
CA LYS A 86 -9.67 -6.94 -11.91
C LYS A 86 -8.40 -6.09 -11.89
N LYS A 87 -7.54 -6.26 -10.86
CA LYS A 87 -6.28 -5.52 -10.75
C LYS A 87 -5.29 -5.93 -11.84
N SER A 88 -5.22 -7.21 -12.21
CA SER A 88 -4.37 -7.70 -13.31
C SER A 88 -4.74 -7.04 -14.63
N ILE A 89 -6.03 -6.96 -14.95
CA ILE A 89 -6.54 -6.27 -16.15
C ILE A 89 -6.13 -4.79 -16.13
N CYS A 90 -6.27 -4.10 -15.00
CA CYS A 90 -5.86 -2.71 -14.85
C CYS A 90 -4.35 -2.51 -15.08
N CYS A 91 -3.51 -3.39 -14.52
CA CYS A 91 -2.06 -3.40 -14.77
C CYS A 91 -1.75 -3.54 -16.26
N ARG A 92 -2.42 -4.47 -16.96
CA ARG A 92 -2.26 -4.67 -18.40
C ARG A 92 -2.63 -3.42 -19.21
N VAL A 93 -3.74 -2.77 -18.88
CA VAL A 93 -4.16 -1.53 -19.56
C VAL A 93 -3.16 -0.40 -19.33
N LYS A 94 -2.65 -0.24 -18.11
CA LYS A 94 -1.63 0.77 -17.80
C LYS A 94 -0.32 0.52 -18.54
N LEU A 95 0.13 -0.74 -18.57
CA LEU A 95 1.30 -1.15 -19.32
C LEU A 95 1.15 -0.85 -20.82
N LYS A 96 0.00 -1.19 -21.41
CA LYS A 96 -0.28 -0.90 -22.83
C LYS A 96 -0.19 0.60 -23.12
N LYS A 97 -0.87 1.43 -22.33
CA LYS A 97 -0.83 2.90 -22.47
C LYS A 97 0.59 3.46 -22.39
N HIS A 98 1.39 2.93 -21.47
CA HIS A 98 2.78 3.35 -21.31
C HIS A 98 3.66 2.99 -22.51
N LEU A 99 3.47 1.80 -23.07
CA LEU A 99 4.16 1.40 -24.29
C LEU A 99 3.72 2.22 -25.51
N GLU A 100 2.44 2.59 -25.59
CA GLU A 100 1.86 3.42 -26.67
C GLU A 100 2.34 4.88 -26.62
N HIS A 101 2.56 5.44 -25.41
CA HIS A 101 3.00 6.83 -25.22
C HIS A 101 4.53 6.99 -25.16
N LYS A 102 5.30 5.95 -25.49
CA LYS A 102 6.76 5.99 -25.49
C LYS A 102 7.26 6.99 -26.55
N PRO A 103 7.91 8.10 -26.17
CA PRO A 103 8.41 9.07 -27.13
C PRO A 103 9.53 8.46 -28.00
N PRO A 104 9.64 8.88 -29.28
CA PRO A 104 10.76 8.47 -30.11
C PRO A 104 12.04 9.14 -29.60
N SER A 105 13.06 8.32 -29.31
CA SER A 105 14.40 8.69 -28.82
C SER A 105 14.50 9.04 -27.32
N PRO A 106 15.31 8.28 -26.53
CA PRO A 106 15.57 8.62 -25.14
C PRO A 106 16.86 9.42 -24.96
N THR A 107 16.79 10.46 -24.12
CA THR A 107 17.92 10.79 -23.25
C THR A 107 18.17 9.57 -22.34
N GLU A 108 19.36 8.98 -22.36
CA GLU A 108 19.69 7.66 -21.77
C GLU A 108 19.16 7.44 -20.33
N GLY A 109 19.12 8.49 -19.50
CA GLY A 109 18.62 8.41 -18.12
C GLY A 109 17.10 8.27 -17.96
N LEU A 110 16.31 8.80 -18.91
CA LEU A 110 14.83 8.67 -18.88
C LEU A 110 14.39 7.27 -19.29
N PHE A 111 15.12 6.64 -20.21
CA PHE A 111 14.88 5.28 -20.69
C PHE A 111 14.95 4.22 -19.58
N VAL A 112 15.94 4.35 -18.67
CA VAL A 112 16.14 3.38 -17.59
C VAL A 112 14.97 3.42 -16.61
N ARG A 113 14.52 4.61 -16.19
CA ARG A 113 13.35 4.74 -15.29
C ARG A 113 12.06 4.23 -15.93
N GLU A 114 11.89 4.51 -17.21
CA GLU A 114 10.70 4.11 -17.97
C GLU A 114 10.63 2.59 -18.17
N GLN A 115 11.76 1.93 -18.41
CA GLN A 115 11.85 0.47 -18.44
C GLN A 115 11.55 -0.15 -17.08
N LEU A 116 12.05 0.42 -15.98
CA LEU A 116 11.78 -0.07 -14.64
C LEU A 116 10.29 0.01 -14.28
N ALA A 117 9.60 1.08 -14.71
CA ALA A 117 8.15 1.23 -14.50
C ALA A 117 7.35 0.16 -15.25
N GLY A 118 7.70 -0.11 -16.52
CA GLY A 118 7.07 -1.19 -17.30
C GLY A 118 7.24 -2.56 -16.65
N ARG A 119 8.48 -2.91 -16.28
CA ARG A 119 8.79 -4.16 -15.57
C ARG A 119 8.05 -4.28 -14.24
N ALA A 120 7.90 -3.18 -13.50
CA ALA A 120 7.17 -3.19 -12.22
C ALA A 120 5.68 -3.51 -12.41
N TRP A 121 5.04 -2.98 -13.47
CA TRP A 121 3.64 -3.33 -13.76
C TRP A 121 3.48 -4.76 -14.27
N GLU A 122 4.43 -5.27 -15.05
CA GLU A 122 4.46 -6.68 -15.47
C GLU A 122 4.62 -7.61 -14.27
N ALA A 123 5.59 -7.35 -13.39
CA ALA A 123 5.81 -8.12 -12.17
C ALA A 123 4.56 -8.11 -11.29
N ARG A 124 3.92 -6.95 -11.13
CA ARG A 124 2.68 -6.84 -10.35
C ARG A 124 1.53 -7.62 -10.99
N ARG A 125 1.41 -7.63 -12.31
CA ARG A 125 0.42 -8.41 -13.04
C ARG A 125 0.61 -9.92 -12.78
N LEU A 126 1.84 -10.41 -12.93
CA LEU A 126 2.18 -11.82 -12.70
C LEU A 126 1.89 -12.24 -11.26
N GLN A 127 2.25 -11.42 -10.28
CA GLN A 127 1.92 -11.68 -8.88
C GLN A 127 0.40 -11.79 -8.65
N LEU A 128 -0.40 -10.92 -9.27
CA LEU A 128 -1.86 -10.96 -9.16
C LEU A 128 -2.46 -12.21 -9.84
N GLU A 129 -1.86 -12.68 -10.93
CA GLU A 129 -2.25 -13.93 -11.60
C GLU A 129 -1.93 -15.14 -10.73
N GLN A 130 -0.74 -15.20 -10.12
CA GLN A 130 -0.35 -16.24 -9.17
C GLN A 130 -1.27 -16.27 -7.94
N ASN A 131 -1.56 -15.11 -7.34
CA ASN A 131 -2.49 -15.02 -6.21
C ASN A 131 -3.90 -15.52 -6.58
N ALA A 132 -4.34 -15.26 -7.81
CA ALA A 132 -5.64 -15.75 -8.29
C ALA A 132 -5.63 -17.27 -8.49
N GLU A 133 -4.51 -17.85 -8.94
CA GLU A 133 -4.34 -19.31 -9.07
C GLU A 133 -4.35 -19.99 -7.70
N GLN A 134 -3.50 -19.52 -6.77
CA GLN A 134 -3.47 -20.04 -5.40
C GLN A 134 -4.84 -19.91 -4.71
N GLY A 135 -5.56 -18.80 -4.96
CA GLY A 135 -6.93 -18.62 -4.50
C GLY A 135 -7.89 -19.67 -5.09
N ARG A 136 -7.77 -20.03 -6.38
CA ARG A 136 -8.57 -21.09 -7.00
C ARG A 136 -8.31 -22.43 -6.35
N GLU A 137 -7.05 -22.80 -6.16
CA GLU A 137 -6.66 -24.04 -5.47
C GLU A 137 -7.25 -24.11 -4.05
N THR A 138 -7.17 -23.00 -3.31
CA THR A 138 -7.75 -22.88 -1.97
C THR A 138 -9.28 -23.05 -2.02
N ALA A 139 -9.95 -22.40 -2.97
CA ALA A 139 -11.40 -22.53 -3.14
C ALA A 139 -11.82 -23.96 -3.48
N ASP A 140 -11.02 -24.69 -4.26
CA ASP A 140 -11.29 -26.09 -4.60
C ASP A 140 -11.06 -27.02 -3.41
N GLN A 141 -10.08 -26.74 -2.55
CA GLN A 141 -9.89 -27.46 -1.28
C GLN A 141 -11.09 -27.24 -0.34
N LEU A 142 -11.53 -25.99 -0.17
CA LEU A 142 -12.70 -25.67 0.66
C LEU A 142 -13.97 -26.34 0.13
N ARG A 143 -14.16 -26.39 -1.20
CA ARG A 143 -15.29 -27.13 -1.81
C ARG A 143 -15.26 -28.61 -1.51
N LYS A 144 -14.08 -29.25 -1.52
CA LYS A 144 -13.94 -30.68 -1.19
C LYS A 144 -14.26 -30.97 0.27
N GLN A 145 -14.05 -30.01 1.17
CA GLN A 145 -14.38 -30.14 2.60
C GLN A 145 -15.88 -29.93 2.88
N LEU A 146 -16.60 -29.27 1.97
CA LEU A 146 -18.04 -29.06 2.04
C LEU A 146 -18.86 -30.24 1.46
N GLN A 147 -18.20 -31.21 0.80
CA GLN A 147 -18.81 -32.41 0.20
C GLN A 147 -18.74 -33.60 1.15
#